data_AF-A0A3P7JLC1-F1
#
_entry.id   AF-A0A3P7JLC1-F1
#
_cell.length_a   1.000
_cell.length_b   1.000
_cell.length_c   1.000
_cell.angle_alpha   90.00
_cell.angle_beta   90.00
_cell.angle_gamma   90.00
#
_symmetry.space_group_name_H-M   'P 1'
#
loop_
_entity.id
_entity.type
_entity.pdbx_description
1 polymer ?
#
loop_
_entity_poly.entity_id
_entity_poly.type
_entity_poly.pdbx_seq_one_letter_code
_entity_poly.pdbx_strand_id
1 'polypeptide(L)'
;MLGFYVSAVYSRWWQVFDNMGWIDQPSLQITQSIRGNDERSKILRRNIIRYMILMEAMVFRDISSLIRKRFPTMQHLVASGLMTQKELEMFDAVKSPHSKYWLPIQWLLSLMTLAKEEGRIQGEYIYVALIDVSVC
;
A
#
# COMPACT_ATOMS: atom_id res chain seq x y z
N MET A 1 26.36 22.09 22.33
CA MET A 1 25.85 22.18 20.94
C MET A 1 25.81 20.82 20.25
N LEU A 2 26.89 20.03 20.22
CA LEU A 2 26.91 18.71 19.56
C LEU A 2 25.89 17.71 20.16
N GLY A 3 25.76 17.66 21.49
CA GLY A 3 24.79 16.77 22.16
C GLY A 3 23.34 17.01 21.72
N PHE A 4 22.90 18.27 21.67
CA PHE A 4 21.57 18.63 21.20
C PHE A 4 21.34 18.25 19.73
N TYR A 5 22.34 18.47 18.87
CA TYR A 5 22.26 18.08 17.47
C TYR A 5 22.14 16.56 17.29
N VAL A 6 22.98 15.78 17.99
CA VAL A 6 22.96 14.31 17.92
C VAL A 6 21.63 13.77 18.44
N SER A 7 21.13 14.28 19.57
CA SER A 7 19.81 13.88 20.09
C SER A 7 18.69 14.18 19.11
N ALA A 8 18.68 15.36 18.48
CA ALA A 8 17.66 15.72 17.48
C ALA A 8 17.72 14.80 16.25
N VAL A 9 18.91 14.50 15.73
CA VAL A 9 19.08 13.58 14.60
C VAL A 9 18.63 12.17 14.97
N TYR A 10 19.00 11.67 16.15
CA TYR A 10 18.60 10.36 16.64
C TYR A 10 17.08 10.23 16.77
N SER A 11 16.42 11.19 17.43
CA SER A 11 14.96 11.19 17.55
C SER A 11 14.26 11.19 16.21
N ARG A 12 14.75 11.98 15.24
CA ARG A 12 14.15 12.05 13.90
C ARG A 12 14.36 10.77 13.11
N TRP A 13 15.52 10.13 13.26
CA TRP A 13 15.79 8.83 12.62
C TRP A 13 14.87 7.74 13.18
N TRP A 14 14.68 7.70 14.50
CA TRP A 14 13.76 6.75 15.13
C TRP A 14 12.30 6.99 14.71
N GLN A 15 11.87 8.26 14.61
CA GLN A 15 10.56 8.59 14.05
C GLN A 15 10.39 8.10 12.61
N VAL A 16 11.41 8.20 11.75
CA VAL A 16 11.33 7.66 10.39
C VAL A 16 11.21 6.14 10.40
N PHE A 17 11.91 5.47 11.31
CA PHE A 17 11.85 4.01 11.46
C PHE A 17 10.49 3.55 12.00
N ASP A 18 9.96 4.22 13.02
CA ASP A 18 8.66 3.89 13.63
C ASP A 18 7.49 4.15 12.68
N ASN A 19 7.61 5.14 11.78
CA ASN A 19 6.61 5.43 10.75
C ASN A 19 6.80 4.61 9.46
N MET A 20 7.72 3.65 9.44
CA MET A 20 7.85 2.74 8.31
C MET A 20 6.61 1.83 8.27
N GLY A 21 5.79 1.97 7.23
CA GLY A 21 4.52 1.24 7.09
C GLY A 21 4.73 -0.25 6.85
N TRP A 22 4.89 -1.03 7.92
CA TRP A 22 5.03 -2.48 7.83
C TRP A 22 3.74 -3.13 7.34
N ILE A 23 3.81 -3.79 6.18
CA ILE A 23 2.64 -4.44 5.55
C ILE A 23 2.20 -5.74 6.24
N ASP A 24 2.99 -6.29 7.16
CA ASP A 24 2.75 -7.60 7.77
C ASP A 24 1.41 -7.65 8.50
N GLN A 25 1.17 -6.69 9.39
CA GLN A 25 -0.04 -6.60 10.19
C GLN A 25 -1.32 -6.43 9.33
N PRO A 26 -1.41 -5.44 8.41
CA PRO A 26 -2.58 -5.32 7.55
C PRO A 26 -2.75 -6.54 6.63
N SER A 27 -1.66 -7.15 6.14
CA SER A 27 -1.73 -8.35 5.30
C SER A 27 -2.35 -9.54 6.02
N LEU A 28 -2.00 -9.76 7.29
CA LEU A 28 -2.61 -10.80 8.13
C LEU A 28 -4.10 -10.53 8.38
N GLN A 29 -4.46 -9.28 8.68
CA GLN A 29 -5.85 -8.89 8.90
C GLN A 29 -6.71 -9.02 7.63
N ILE A 30 -6.21 -8.62 6.47
CA ILE A 30 -6.90 -8.81 5.18
C ILE A 30 -7.09 -10.31 4.92
N THR A 31 -6.06 -11.11 5.19
CA THR A 31 -6.09 -12.56 4.96
C THR A 31 -7.11 -13.26 5.84
N GLN A 32 -7.25 -12.87 7.12
CA GLN A 32 -8.25 -13.47 8.01
C GLN A 32 -9.68 -13.02 7.68
N SER A 33 -9.84 -11.78 7.20
CA SER A 33 -11.15 -11.14 7.07
C SER A 33 -11.85 -11.48 5.77
N ILE A 34 -11.09 -11.61 4.66
CA ILE A 34 -11.61 -12.06 3.38
C ILE A 34 -11.61 -13.59 3.38
N ARG A 35 -12.75 -14.18 3.75
CA ARG A 35 -12.93 -15.63 3.85
C ARG A 35 -13.21 -16.23 2.48
N GLY A 36 -12.77 -17.48 2.28
CA GLY A 36 -12.99 -18.25 1.07
C GLY A 36 -11.69 -18.79 0.46
N ASN A 37 -11.75 -20.04 -0.02
CA ASN A 37 -10.64 -20.74 -0.68
C ASN A 37 -10.80 -20.79 -2.21
N ASP A 38 -11.83 -20.15 -2.72
CA ASP A 38 -12.08 -19.99 -4.15
C ASP A 38 -11.07 -19.02 -4.78
N GLU A 39 -10.95 -19.13 -6.10
CA GLU A 39 -10.02 -18.33 -6.89
C GLU A 39 -10.27 -16.83 -6.73
N ARG A 40 -11.53 -16.42 -6.67
CA ARG A 40 -11.92 -15.01 -6.49
C ARG A 40 -11.42 -14.45 -5.16
N SER A 41 -11.59 -15.16 -4.04
CA SER A 41 -11.04 -14.73 -2.74
C SER A 41 -9.52 -14.62 -2.75
N LYS A 42 -8.85 -15.58 -3.40
CA LYS A 42 -7.38 -15.58 -3.51
C LYS A 42 -6.89 -14.37 -4.32
N ILE A 43 -7.55 -14.06 -5.43
CA ILE A 43 -7.23 -12.91 -6.27
C ILE A 43 -7.49 -11.60 -5.51
N LEU A 44 -8.61 -11.49 -4.78
CA LEU A 44 -8.92 -10.32 -3.97
C LEU A 44 -7.83 -10.05 -2.92
N ARG A 45 -7.48 -11.04 -2.09
CA ARG A 45 -6.42 -10.89 -1.08
C ARG A 45 -5.09 -10.49 -1.72
N ARG A 46 -4.69 -11.15 -2.82
CA ARG A 46 -3.45 -10.85 -3.54
C ARG A 46 -3.42 -9.43 -4.10
N ASN A 47 -4.51 -8.97 -4.73
CA ASN A 47 -4.57 -7.65 -5.33
C ASN A 47 -4.60 -6.53 -4.27
N ILE A 48 -5.35 -6.72 -3.18
CA ILE A 48 -5.37 -5.78 -2.06
C ILE A 48 -3.97 -5.63 -1.47
N ILE A 49 -3.29 -6.74 -1.14
CA ILE A 49 -1.93 -6.70 -0.60
C ILE A 49 -0.94 -6.08 -1.61
N ARG A 50 -1.05 -6.44 -2.89
CA ARG A 50 -0.21 -5.87 -3.95
C ARG A 50 -0.37 -4.35 -4.06
N TYR A 51 -1.58 -3.81 -3.87
CA TYR A 51 -1.79 -2.35 -3.89
C TYR A 51 -1.17 -1.65 -2.67
N MET A 52 -1.14 -2.27 -1.49
CA MET A 52 -0.37 -1.75 -0.35
C MET A 52 1.12 -1.67 -0.67
N ILE A 53 1.68 -2.78 -1.19
CA ILE A 53 3.10 -2.86 -1.58
C ILE A 53 3.43 -1.86 -2.69
N LEU A 54 2.50 -1.65 -3.63
CA LEU A 54 2.69 -0.70 -4.72
C LEU A 54 2.78 0.74 -4.19
N MET A 55 1.90 1.13 -3.27
CA MET A 55 1.97 2.44 -2.60
C MET A 55 3.31 2.61 -1.88
N GLU A 56 3.71 1.62 -1.08
CA GLU A 56 4.96 1.63 -0.33
C GLU A 56 6.19 1.74 -1.26
N ALA A 57 6.22 0.97 -2.35
CA ALA A 57 7.29 1.01 -3.34
C ALA A 57 7.40 2.38 -4.03
N MET A 58 6.26 3.04 -4.29
CA MET A 58 6.25 4.40 -4.85
C MET A 58 6.78 5.43 -3.85
N VAL A 59 6.39 5.34 -2.57
CA VAL A 59 6.87 6.24 -1.52
C VAL A 59 8.37 6.05 -1.28
N PHE A 60 8.84 4.81 -1.14
CA PHE A 60 10.27 4.53 -0.92
C PHE A 60 11.14 4.87 -2.10
N ARG A 61 10.65 4.78 -3.33
CA ARG A 61 11.35 5.30 -4.51
C ARG A 61 11.65 6.80 -4.39
N ASP A 62 10.82 7.57 -3.69
CA ASP A 62 11.01 9.01 -3.56
C ASP A 62 11.86 9.42 -2.37
N ILE A 63 11.92 8.59 -1.34
CA ILE A 63 12.70 8.83 -0.12
C ILE A 63 14.09 8.17 -0.19
N SER A 64 14.19 6.97 -0.79
CA SER A 64 15.41 6.15 -0.83
C SER A 64 16.05 6.13 -2.21
N SER A 65 17.30 6.60 -2.28
CA SER A 65 18.11 6.57 -3.51
C SER A 65 18.38 5.15 -4.01
N LEU A 66 18.45 4.16 -3.11
CA LEU A 66 18.63 2.76 -3.48
C LEU A 66 17.41 2.20 -4.21
N ILE A 67 16.21 2.49 -3.68
CA ILE A 67 14.96 2.05 -4.30
C ILE A 67 14.74 2.80 -5.62
N ARG A 68 15.08 4.10 -5.70
CA ARG A 68 15.05 4.87 -6.95
C ARG A 68 15.98 4.32 -8.03
N LYS A 69 17.13 3.74 -7.65
CA LYS A 69 18.03 3.06 -8.61
C LYS A 69 17.45 1.75 -9.10
N ARG A 70 16.79 0.98 -8.21
CA ARG A 70 16.14 -0.30 -8.56
C ARG A 70 14.90 -0.09 -9.43
N PHE A 71 14.11 0.92 -9.11
CA PHE A 71 12.95 1.35 -9.87
C PHE A 71 13.19 2.82 -10.27
N PRO A 72 13.70 3.09 -11.49
CA PRO A 72 13.87 4.46 -12.00
C PRO A 72 12.65 5.04 -12.71
N THR A 73 11.82 4.22 -13.35
CA THR A 73 10.54 4.67 -13.97
C THR A 73 9.35 3.80 -13.55
N MET A 74 8.11 4.32 -13.67
CA MET A 74 6.90 3.55 -13.29
C MET A 74 6.80 2.23 -14.08
N GLN A 75 7.34 2.19 -15.30
CA GLN A 75 7.47 0.98 -16.11
C GLN A 75 8.28 -0.14 -15.41
N HIS A 76 9.26 0.20 -14.56
CA HIS A 76 9.99 -0.81 -13.80
C HIS A 76 9.13 -1.45 -12.69
N LEU A 77 8.11 -0.74 -12.20
CA LEU A 77 7.12 -1.30 -11.26
C LEU A 77 6.14 -2.21 -11.98
N VAL A 78 5.88 -1.96 -13.27
CA VAL A 78 5.13 -2.89 -14.13
C VAL A 78 5.95 -4.14 -14.41
N ALA A 79 7.21 -3.97 -14.82
CA ALA A 79 8.12 -5.08 -15.11
C ALA A 79 8.38 -5.99 -13.90
N SER A 80 8.34 -5.46 -12.68
CA SER A 80 8.46 -6.25 -11.45
C SER A 80 7.18 -6.96 -11.02
N GLY A 81 6.05 -6.71 -11.70
CA GLY A 81 4.75 -7.29 -11.38
C GLY A 81 4.01 -6.62 -10.22
N LEU A 82 4.51 -5.48 -9.72
CA LEU A 82 3.82 -4.71 -8.67
C LEU A 82 2.61 -3.96 -9.23
N MET A 83 2.70 -3.52 -10.49
CA MET A 83 1.64 -2.84 -11.22
C MET A 83 1.35 -3.58 -12.52
N THR A 84 0.09 -3.63 -12.97
CA THR A 84 -0.24 -4.15 -14.30
C THR A 84 -0.15 -3.04 -15.35
N GLN A 85 -0.01 -3.41 -16.64
CA GLN A 85 0.03 -2.41 -17.72
C GLN A 85 -1.24 -1.54 -17.76
N LYS A 86 -2.40 -2.16 -17.50
CA LYS A 86 -3.69 -1.45 -17.42
C LYS A 86 -3.75 -0.48 -16.23
N GLU A 87 -3.19 -0.86 -15.10
CA GLU A 87 -3.10 0.02 -13.93
C GLU A 87 -2.17 1.21 -14.20
N LEU A 88 -1.10 1.03 -14.96
CA LEU A 88 -0.26 2.15 -15.38
C LEU A 88 -1.01 3.12 -16.28
N GLU A 89 -1.81 2.63 -17.23
CA GLU A 89 -2.66 3.48 -18.07
C GLU A 89 -3.68 4.26 -17.23
N MET A 90 -4.35 3.61 -16.28
CA MET A 90 -5.25 4.28 -15.33
C MET A 90 -4.51 5.30 -14.46
N PHE A 91 -3.30 4.97 -14.03
CA PHE A 91 -2.46 5.86 -13.25
C PHE A 91 -2.13 7.12 -14.04
N ASP A 92 -1.69 7.00 -15.29
CA ASP A 92 -1.31 8.11 -16.15
C ASP A 92 -2.51 8.96 -16.61
N ALA A 93 -3.70 8.35 -16.74
CA ALA A 93 -4.94 9.07 -17.04
C ALA A 93 -5.32 10.10 -15.96
N VAL A 94 -4.95 9.86 -14.69
CA VAL A 94 -5.17 10.79 -13.60
C VAL A 94 -4.13 11.91 -13.65
N LYS A 95 -4.58 13.11 -14.04
CA LYS A 95 -3.78 14.34 -14.02
C LYS A 95 -3.81 14.96 -12.63
N SER A 96 -2.67 14.97 -11.96
CA SER A 96 -2.49 15.63 -10.65
C SER A 96 -1.11 16.30 -10.61
N PRO A 97 -0.98 17.50 -10.03
CA PRO A 97 0.31 18.14 -9.79
C PRO A 97 1.10 17.49 -8.64
N HIS A 98 0.45 16.65 -7.83
CA HIS A 98 1.05 15.98 -6.66
C HIS A 98 1.35 14.51 -6.95
N SER A 99 2.27 13.94 -6.17
CA SER A 99 2.56 12.50 -6.20
C SER A 99 1.31 11.68 -5.89
N LYS A 100 1.03 10.70 -6.76
CA LYS A 100 -0.23 9.92 -6.77
C LYS A 100 -0.18 8.66 -5.89
N TYR A 101 0.46 8.73 -4.71
CA TYR A 101 0.56 7.58 -3.79
C TYR A 101 -0.79 7.12 -3.23
N TRP A 102 -1.76 8.02 -3.22
CA TRP A 102 -3.13 7.75 -2.79
C TRP A 102 -3.91 6.86 -3.77
N LEU A 103 -3.46 6.74 -5.02
CA LEU A 103 -4.22 6.03 -6.05
C LEU A 103 -4.27 4.50 -5.81
N PRO A 104 -3.16 3.82 -5.48
CA PRO A 104 -3.23 2.42 -5.06
C PRO A 104 -4.07 2.20 -3.80
N ILE A 105 -4.06 3.14 -2.84
CA ILE A 105 -4.91 3.07 -1.64
C ILE A 105 -6.39 3.16 -2.04
N GLN A 106 -6.75 4.07 -2.94
CA GLN A 106 -8.11 4.17 -3.45
C GLN A 106 -8.57 2.87 -4.14
N TRP A 107 -7.71 2.27 -4.97
CA TRP A 107 -8.01 0.98 -5.62
C TRP A 107 -8.18 -0.16 -4.61
N LEU A 108 -7.35 -0.17 -3.56
CA LEU A 108 -7.46 -1.09 -2.45
C LEU A 108 -8.82 -0.95 -1.75
N LEU A 109 -9.21 0.27 -1.37
CA LEU A 109 -10.49 0.54 -0.70
C LEU A 109 -11.67 0.13 -1.59
N SER A 110 -11.58 0.38 -2.90
CA SER A 110 -12.59 -0.04 -3.87
C SER A 110 -12.73 -1.57 -3.91
N LEU A 111 -11.62 -2.31 -3.89
CA LEU A 111 -11.65 -3.77 -3.83
C LEU A 111 -12.20 -4.29 -2.50
N MET A 112 -11.92 -3.61 -1.38
CA MET A 112 -12.48 -3.98 -0.08
C MET A 112 -14.00 -3.80 -0.03
N THR A 113 -14.51 -2.69 -0.56
CA THR A 113 -15.96 -2.45 -0.67
C THR A 113 -16.61 -3.53 -1.53
N LEU A 114 -15.99 -3.86 -2.66
CA LEU A 114 -16.47 -4.94 -3.52
C LEU A 114 -16.45 -6.29 -2.80
N ALA A 115 -15.41 -6.60 -2.01
CA ALA A 115 -15.36 -7.83 -1.23
C ALA A 115 -16.46 -7.91 -0.14
N LYS A 116 -16.89 -6.76 0.41
CA LYS A 116 -18.05 -6.66 1.30
C LYS A 116 -19.35 -6.93 0.54
N GLU A 117 -19.54 -6.31 -0.61
CA GLU A 117 -20.73 -6.48 -1.46
C GLU A 117 -20.87 -7.94 -1.96
N GLU A 118 -19.75 -8.60 -2.27
CA GLU A 118 -19.70 -10.03 -2.60
C GLU A 118 -19.94 -10.96 -1.39
N GLY A 119 -20.16 -10.42 -0.19
CA GLY A 119 -20.41 -11.18 1.04
C GLY A 119 -19.19 -11.94 1.58
N ARG A 120 -17.97 -11.59 1.14
CA ARG A 120 -16.73 -12.27 1.56
C ARG A 120 -16.22 -11.79 2.91
N ILE A 121 -16.57 -10.56 3.29
CA ILE A 121 -16.27 -9.97 4.60
C ILE A 121 -17.53 -10.10 5.46
N GLN A 122 -17.43 -10.84 6.55
CA GLN A 122 -18.57 -11.09 7.45
C GLN A 122 -18.64 -10.02 8.54
N GLY A 123 -19.68 -9.19 8.48
CA GLY A 123 -20.00 -8.20 9.50
C GLY A 123 -19.45 -6.80 9.23
N GLU A 124 -20.29 -5.82 9.54
CA GLU A 124 -20.02 -4.38 9.38
C GLU A 124 -18.76 -3.94 10.14
N TYR A 125 -18.60 -4.44 11.37
CA TYR A 125 -17.50 -4.07 12.25
C TYR A 125 -16.13 -4.47 11.68
N ILE A 126 -16.01 -5.68 11.12
CA ILE A 126 -14.75 -6.15 10.52
C ILE A 126 -14.38 -5.29 9.31
N TYR A 127 -15.37 -4.93 8.50
CA TYR A 127 -15.15 -4.06 7.34
C TYR A 127 -14.66 -2.67 7.75
N VAL A 128 -15.30 -2.03 8.73
CA VAL A 128 -14.88 -0.71 9.24
C VAL A 128 -13.48 -0.80 9.82
N ALA A 129 -13.19 -1.81 10.66
CA ALA A 129 -11.87 -2.00 11.24
C ALA A 129 -10.77 -2.17 10.18
N LEU A 130 -11.04 -2.86 9.06
CA LEU A 130 -10.08 -2.99 7.97
C LEU A 130 -9.82 -1.67 7.24
N ILE A 131 -10.85 -0.85 7.05
CA ILE A 131 -10.69 0.46 6.41
C ILE A 131 -9.81 1.35 7.27
N ASP A 132 -10.05 1.37 8.57
CA ASP A 132 -9.28 2.20 9.50
C ASP A 132 -7.80 1.79 9.53
N VAL A 133 -7.50 0.48 9.49
CA VAL A 133 -6.10 0.01 9.46
C VAL A 133 -5.41 0.27 8.12
N SER A 134 -6.16 0.31 7.02
CA SER A 134 -5.59 0.51 5.67
C SER A 134 -5.20 1.97 5.38
N VAL A 135 -5.51 2.91 6.28
CA VAL A 135 -5.30 4.35 6.12
C VAL A 135 -4.22 4.89 7.07
N CYS A 136 -3.68 4.06 7.96
CA CYS A 136 -2.61 4.42 8.90
C CYS A 136 -1.21 4.31 8.28
#